data_AF-A0A926P0G6-F1
#
_entry.id   AF-A0A926P0G6-F1
#
_cell.length_a   1.000
_cell.length_b   1.000
_cell.length_c   1.000
_cell.angle_alpha   90.00
_cell.angle_beta   90.00
_cell.angle_gamma   90.00
#
_symmetry.space_group_name_H-M   'P 1'
#
loop_
_entity.id
_entity.type
_entity.pdbx_description
1 polymer ?
#
loop_
_entity_poly.entity_id
_entity_poly.type
_entity_poly.pdbx_seq_one_letter_code
_entity_poly.pdbx_strand_id
1 'polypeptide(L)' 'AELFKRLAGKHSLMVVEHDMGFVGSIADHVTVLHQGSVLAEGSLEQVQENERVIEVYLGR' A
#
# COMPACT_ATOMS: atom_id res chain seq x y z
N ALA A 1 -15.05 -1.13 3.78
CA ALA A 1 -14.61 -0.37 2.58
C ALA A 1 -15.66 0.62 2.02
N GLU A 2 -16.96 0.52 2.36
CA GLU A 2 -18.02 1.31 1.71
C GLU A 2 -17.87 2.85 1.86
N LEU A 3 -17.43 3.32 3.03
CA LEU A 3 -17.18 4.76 3.27
C LEU A 3 -16.07 5.31 2.36
N PHE A 4 -14.94 4.60 2.26
CA PHE A 4 -13.80 5.01 1.43
C PHE A 4 -14.20 5.09 -0.04
N LYS A 5 -14.93 4.07 -0.54
CA LYS A 5 -15.44 4.06 -1.92
C LYS A 5 -16.40 5.22 -2.21
N ARG A 6 -17.19 5.66 -1.23
CA ARG A 6 -18.09 6.82 -1.39
C ARG A 6 -17.34 8.16 -1.42
N LEU A 7 -16.20 8.26 -0.74
CA LEU A 7 -15.38 9.47 -0.68
C LEU A 7 -14.38 9.55 -1.85
N ALA A 8 -13.96 8.40 -2.38
CA ALA A 8 -13.08 8.30 -3.54
C ALA A 8 -13.64 9.07 -4.74
N GLY A 9 -12.75 9.76 -5.46
CA GLY A 9 -13.11 10.63 -6.60
C GLY A 9 -13.68 12.01 -6.22
N LYS A 10 -14.07 12.23 -4.95
CA LYS A 10 -14.48 13.56 -4.43
C LYS A 10 -13.45 14.17 -3.49
N HIS A 11 -12.68 13.32 -2.82
CA HIS A 11 -11.65 13.71 -1.88
C HIS A 11 -10.40 12.86 -2.12
N SER A 12 -9.23 13.42 -1.85
CA SER A 12 -8.00 12.65 -1.74
C SER A 12 -8.01 11.88 -0.41
N LEU A 13 -7.77 10.58 -0.47
CA LEU A 13 -7.76 9.70 0.69
C LEU A 13 -6.34 9.17 0.88
N MET A 14 -5.82 9.29 2.10
CA MET A 14 -4.56 8.68 2.51
C MET A 14 -4.86 7.69 3.63
N VAL A 15 -4.38 6.47 3.49
CA VAL A 15 -4.59 5.38 4.44
C VAL A 15 -3.25 4.78 4.78
N VAL A 16 -3.04 4.48 6.06
CA VAL A 16 -1.85 3.80 6.57
C VAL A 16 -2.34 2.54 7.28
N GLU A 17 -2.08 1.38 6.69
CA GLU A 17 -2.54 0.08 7.18
C GLU A 17 -1.49 -1.00 6.97
N HIS A 18 -1.62 -2.08 7.72
CA HIS A 18 -0.75 -3.26 7.63
C HIS A 18 -1.42 -4.44 6.92
N ASP A 19 -2.75 -4.40 6.74
CA ASP A 19 -3.52 -5.39 5.99
C ASP A 19 -3.43 -5.11 4.47
N MET A 20 -2.65 -5.93 3.77
CA MET A 20 -2.45 -5.81 2.32
C MET A 20 -3.69 -6.17 1.50
N GLY A 21 -4.59 -7.00 2.02
CA GLY A 21 -5.87 -7.30 1.38
C GLY A 21 -6.81 -6.09 1.40
N PHE A 22 -6.80 -5.36 2.52
CA PHE A 22 -7.53 -4.09 2.60
C PHE A 22 -6.94 -3.04 1.67
N VAL A 23 -5.62 -2.83 1.70
CA VAL A 23 -4.91 -1.90 0.81
C VAL A 23 -5.25 -2.18 -0.66
N GLY A 24 -5.18 -3.44 -1.09
CA GLY A 24 -5.51 -3.83 -2.47
C GLY A 24 -6.97 -3.59 -2.86
N SER A 25 -7.88 -3.51 -1.89
CA SER A 25 -9.31 -3.25 -2.16
C SER A 25 -9.64 -1.77 -2.37
N ILE A 26 -8.72 -0.86 -2.07
CA ILE A 26 -8.97 0.60 -2.05
C ILE A 26 -7.89 1.46 -2.71
N ALA A 27 -6.65 0.99 -2.80
CA ALA A 27 -5.52 1.83 -3.19
C ALA A 27 -5.12 1.57 -4.65
N ASP A 28 -5.11 2.62 -5.46
CA ASP A 28 -4.58 2.59 -6.82
C ASP A 28 -3.04 2.71 -6.83
N HIS A 29 -2.47 3.27 -5.76
CA HIS A 29 -1.05 3.56 -5.61
C HIS A 29 -0.63 3.32 -4.16
N VAL A 30 0.50 2.64 -3.97
CA VAL A 30 0.99 2.19 -2.66
C VAL A 30 2.42 2.69 -2.47
N THR A 31 2.73 3.13 -1.26
CA THR A 31 4.08 3.49 -0.83
C THR A 31 4.45 2.64 0.38
N VAL A 32 5.60 1.96 0.31
CA VAL A 32 6.17 1.19 1.41
C VAL A 32 7.29 2.00 2.04
N LEU A 33 7.19 2.21 3.35
CA LEU A 33 8.21 2.89 4.14
C LEU A 33 9.02 1.87 4.95
N HIS A 34 10.33 2.03 4.96
CA HIS A 34 11.23 1.28 5.83
C HIS A 34 12.30 2.21 6.41
N GLN A 35 12.48 2.17 7.74
CA GLN A 35 13.46 2.99 8.47
C GLN A 35 13.39 4.50 8.13
N GLY A 36 12.17 5.03 8.04
CA GLY A 36 11.94 6.46 7.75
C GLY A 36 12.19 6.88 6.31
N SER A 37 12.44 5.94 5.40
CA SER A 37 12.66 6.20 3.97
C SER A 37 11.68 5.40 3.11
N VAL A 38 11.42 5.88 1.88
CA VAL A 38 10.64 5.14 0.90
C VAL A 38 11.45 3.95 0.41
N LEU A 39 10.92 2.75 0.62
CA LEU A 39 11.51 1.49 0.16
C LEU A 39 11.06 1.17 -1.27
N ALA A 40 9.75 1.30 -1.52
CA ALA A 40 9.12 1.01 -2.80
C ALA A 40 7.85 1.85 -2.97
N GLU A 41 7.47 2.11 -4.21
CA GLU A 41 6.28 2.87 -4.58
C GLU A 41 5.75 2.36 -5.94
N GLY A 42 4.43 2.20 -6.07
CA GLY A 42 3.80 1.68 -7.29
C GLY A 42 2.45 1.03 -7.04
N SER A 43 1.96 0.21 -7.99
CA SER A 43 0.77 -0.61 -7.77
C SER A 43 1.03 -1.66 -6.68
N LEU A 44 -0.04 -2.20 -6.08
CA LEU A 44 0.13 -3.25 -5.08
C LEU A 44 0.84 -4.47 -5.66
N GLU A 45 0.54 -4.88 -6.90
CA GLU A 45 1.23 -6.01 -7.53
C GLU A 45 2.73 -5.75 -7.68
N GLN A 46 3.11 -4.57 -8.18
CA GLN A 46 4.52 -4.18 -8.35
C GLN A 46 5.28 -4.17 -7.03
N VAL A 47 4.63 -3.68 -5.97
CA VAL A 47 5.21 -3.64 -4.62
C VAL A 47 5.34 -5.04 -4.03
N GLN A 48 4.37 -5.92 -4.25
CA GLN A 48 4.40 -7.31 -3.77
C GLN A 48 5.48 -8.16 -4.45
N GLU A 49 5.80 -7.87 -5.72
CA GLU A 49 6.89 -8.52 -6.46
C GLU A 49 8.27 -7.96 -6.11
N ASN A 50 8.34 -6.88 -5.32
CA ASN A 50 9.60 -6.25 -4.96
C ASN A 50 10.35 -7.08 -3.90
N GLU A 51 11.48 -7.68 -4.30
CA GLU A 51 12.30 -8.54 -3.43
C GLU A 51 12.69 -7.87 -2.11
N ARG A 52 12.99 -6.57 -2.12
CA ARG A 52 13.34 -5.82 -0.89
C ARG A 52 12.14 -5.65 0.04
N VAL A 53 10.94 -5.50 -0.50
CA VAL A 53 9.70 -5.44 0.30
C VAL A 53 9.43 -6.79 0.93
N ILE A 54 9.57 -7.88 0.15
CA ILE A 54 9.44 -9.26 0.63
C ILE A 54 10.43 -9.53 1.78
N GLU A 55 11.71 -9.20 1.61
CA GLU A 55 12.74 -9.39 2.63
C GLU A 55 12.39 -8.64 3.94
N VAL A 56 12.00 -7.37 3.83
CA VAL A 56 11.67 -6.52 4.99
C VAL A 56 10.39 -6.95 5.72
N TYR A 57 9.34 -7.35 4.99
CA TYR A 57 8.03 -7.67 5.58
C TYR A 57 7.85 -9.15 5.94
N LEU A 58 8.52 -10.07 5.24
CA LEU A 58 8.39 -11.53 5.45
C LEU A 58 9.64 -12.17 6.06
N GLY A 59 10.74 -11.43 6.22
CA GLY A 59 11.87 -11.78 7.09
C GLY A 59 12.55 -13.11 6.72
N ARG A 60 12.92 -13.31 5.46
CA ARG A 60 13.80 -14.43 5.09
C ARG A 60 15.25 -14.16 5.48
#